data_AF-A0A3D0Y149-F1
#
_entry.id   AF-A0A3D0Y149-F1
#
_cell.length_a   1.000
_cell.length_b   1.000
_cell.length_c   1.000
_cell.angle_alpha   90.00
_cell.angle_beta   90.00
_cell.angle_gamma   90.00
#
_symmetry.space_group_name_H-M   'P 1'
#
loop_
_entity.id
_entity.type
_entity.pdbx_description
1 polymer ?
#
loop_
_entity_poly.entity_id
_entity_poly.type
_entity_poly.pdbx_seq_one_letter_code
_entity_poly.pdbx_strand_id
1 'polypeptide(L)'
;MRNRTIKKSFYLNEEENRLLKEKCFDGFISESDFFRMCILNKEIKEKPDEKFYDTLEQLRGIATNINQIARVANQTRIIDVDSLKIFEKEVKDIISDLRKKYL
;
A
#
# COMPACT_ATOMS: atom_id res chain seq x y z
N MET A 1 -21.55 20.85 -15.34
CA MET A 1 -20.86 21.31 -16.57
C MET A 1 -19.67 20.40 -16.85
N ARG A 2 -19.32 20.17 -18.12
CA ARG A 2 -18.18 19.34 -18.50
C ARG A 2 -16.89 20.14 -18.28
N ASN A 3 -16.01 19.70 -17.38
CA ASN A 3 -14.76 20.41 -17.08
C ASN A 3 -13.64 20.16 -18.12
N ARG A 4 -13.85 19.25 -19.08
CA ARG A 4 -12.87 18.85 -20.10
C ARG A 4 -13.47 19.04 -21.49
N THR A 5 -13.05 20.09 -22.18
CA THR A 5 -13.65 20.56 -23.45
C THR A 5 -12.71 20.45 -24.66
N ILE A 6 -11.41 20.27 -24.45
CA ILE A 6 -10.41 20.17 -25.52
C ILE A 6 -10.16 18.70 -25.88
N LYS A 7 -10.40 18.32 -27.14
CA LYS A 7 -10.11 16.97 -27.65
C LYS A 7 -8.66 16.87 -28.13
N LYS A 8 -8.01 15.74 -27.85
CA LYS A 8 -6.70 15.35 -28.41
C LYS A 8 -6.83 13.98 -29.08
N SER A 9 -6.16 13.79 -30.21
CA SER A 9 -6.17 12.53 -30.98
C SER A 9 -4.80 12.35 -31.64
N PHE A 10 -4.30 11.12 -31.62
CA PHE A 10 -3.02 10.70 -32.17
C PHE A 10 -3.12 9.21 -32.51
N TYR A 11 -2.20 8.74 -33.34
CA TYR A 11 -2.09 7.33 -33.71
C TYR A 11 -0.96 6.69 -32.90
N LEU A 12 -1.16 5.43 -32.53
CA LEU A 12 -0.13 4.58 -31.92
C LEU A 12 0.17 3.41 -32.86
N ASN A 13 1.41 2.94 -32.85
CA ASN A 13 1.74 1.65 -33.43
C ASN A 13 1.28 0.48 -32.52
N GLU A 14 1.42 -0.76 -33.00
CA GLU A 14 0.94 -1.94 -32.26
C GLU A 14 1.62 -2.11 -30.89
N GLU A 15 2.95 -1.92 -30.82
CA GLU A 15 3.71 -2.04 -29.57
C GLU A 15 3.34 -0.93 -28.57
N GLU A 16 3.20 0.31 -29.04
CA GLU A 16 2.77 1.43 -28.20
C GLU A 16 1.37 1.20 -27.61
N ASN A 17 0.46 0.66 -28.41
CA ASN A 17 -0.89 0.32 -27.97
C ASN A 17 -0.88 -0.86 -26.97
N ARG A 18 -0.06 -1.89 -27.20
CA ARG A 18 0.12 -3.01 -26.26
C ARG A 18 0.62 -2.50 -24.90
N LEU A 19 1.67 -1.69 -24.91
CA LEU A 19 2.26 -1.11 -23.70
C LEU A 19 1.29 -0.19 -22.96
N LEU A 20 0.51 0.62 -23.69
CA LEU A 20 -0.52 1.48 -23.09
C LEU A 20 -1.56 0.63 -22.36
N LYS A 21 -2.04 -0.44 -22.98
CA LYS A 21 -3.05 -1.34 -22.38
C LYS A 21 -2.52 -2.06 -21.14
N GLU A 22 -1.30 -2.57 -21.19
CA GLU A 22 -0.65 -3.21 -20.03
C GLU A 22 -0.57 -2.23 -18.85
N LYS A 23 -0.02 -1.03 -19.07
CA LYS A 23 0.10 -0.02 -18.01
C LYS A 23 -1.25 0.44 -17.46
N CYS A 24 -2.28 0.54 -18.31
CA CYS A 24 -3.63 0.89 -17.86
C CYS A 24 -4.26 -0.24 -17.04
N PHE A 25 -4.02 -1.49 -17.42
CA PHE A 25 -4.48 -2.67 -16.69
C PHE A 25 -3.84 -2.74 -15.31
N ASP A 26 -2.52 -2.64 -15.24
CA ASP A 26 -1.76 -2.68 -13.98
C ASP A 26 -2.13 -1.52 -13.04
N GLY A 27 -2.37 -0.34 -13.61
CA GLY A 27 -2.79 0.84 -12.87
C GLY A 27 -4.29 0.93 -12.55
N PHE A 28 -5.13 0.02 -13.07
CA PHE A 28 -6.60 0.11 -13.00
C PHE A 28 -7.17 1.48 -13.42
N ILE A 29 -6.58 2.10 -14.44
CA ILE A 29 -6.96 3.43 -14.93
C ILE A 29 -7.36 3.38 -16.40
N SER A 30 -8.17 4.35 -16.83
CA SER A 30 -8.47 4.51 -18.25
C SER A 30 -7.26 5.05 -19.02
N GLU A 31 -7.17 4.76 -20.31
CA GLU A 31 -6.15 5.36 -21.21
C GLU A 31 -6.17 6.90 -21.14
N SER A 32 -7.38 7.48 -21.03
CA SER A 32 -7.54 8.92 -20.87
C SER A 32 -6.95 9.45 -19.56
N ASP A 33 -6.99 8.66 -18.49
CA ASP A 33 -6.37 9.02 -17.21
C ASP A 33 -4.87 8.82 -17.24
N PHE A 34 -4.38 7.76 -17.91
CA PHE A 34 -2.96 7.54 -18.15
C PHE A 34 -2.30 8.77 -18.79
N PHE A 35 -2.84 9.28 -19.90
CA PHE A 35 -2.32 10.49 -20.54
C PHE A 35 -2.38 11.73 -19.64
N ARG A 36 -3.43 11.87 -18.82
CA ARG A 36 -3.54 12.98 -17.87
C ARG A 36 -2.48 12.88 -16.78
N MET A 37 -2.19 11.68 -16.29
CA MET A 37 -1.16 11.45 -15.28
C MET A 37 0.23 11.79 -15.82
N CYS A 38 0.52 11.43 -17.07
CA CYS A 38 1.75 11.85 -17.76
C CYS A 38 1.88 13.38 -17.85
N ILE A 39 0.80 14.09 -18.21
CA ILE A 39 0.81 15.57 -18.30
C ILE A 39 0.97 16.22 -16.92
N LEU A 40 0.33 15.65 -15.89
CA LEU A 40 0.35 16.18 -14.52
C LEU A 40 1.57 15.75 -13.71
N ASN A 41 2.50 15.00 -14.31
CA ASN A 41 3.67 14.42 -13.65
C ASN A 41 3.29 13.59 -12.39
N LYS A 42 2.13 12.95 -12.41
CA LYS A 42 1.66 12.07 -11.33
C LYS A 42 2.11 10.64 -11.63
N GLU A 43 2.88 10.05 -10.72
CA GLU A 43 3.26 8.65 -10.81
C GLU A 43 2.02 7.76 -10.81
N ILE A 44 1.96 6.83 -11.77
CA ILE A 44 1.00 5.74 -11.77
C ILE A 44 1.45 4.78 -10.68
N LYS A 45 0.78 4.83 -9.53
CA LYS A 45 1.01 3.87 -8.46
C LYS A 45 0.25 2.61 -8.80
N GLU A 46 0.98 1.53 -9.06
CA GLU A 46 0.42 0.19 -9.18
C GLU A 46 -0.41 -0.14 -7.94
N LYS A 47 -1.47 -0.95 -8.10
CA LYS A 47 -2.24 -1.43 -6.95
C LYS A 47 -1.26 -2.14 -6.02
N PRO A 48 -1.28 -1.84 -4.71
CA PRO A 48 -0.48 -2.59 -3.76
C PRO A 48 -0.83 -4.07 -3.89
N ASP A 49 0.18 -4.92 -4.01
CA ASP A 49 -0.01 -6.36 -4.14
C ASP A 49 -0.65 -6.95 -2.88
N GLU A 50 -1.14 -8.19 -2.96
CA GLU A 50 -1.76 -8.89 -1.81
C GLU A 50 -0.84 -8.85 -0.58
N LYS A 51 0.47 -8.92 -0.82
CA LYS A 51 1.54 -8.85 0.17
C LYS A 51 1.59 -7.52 0.92
N PHE A 52 1.23 -6.40 0.30
CA PHE A 52 1.06 -5.11 0.99
C PHE A 52 -0.08 -5.18 2.00
N TYR A 53 -1.20 -5.81 1.64
CA TYR A 53 -2.35 -5.95 2.54
C TYR A 53 -2.04 -6.90 3.72
N ASP A 54 -1.30 -7.99 3.48
CA ASP A 54 -0.81 -8.85 4.57
C ASP A 54 0.06 -8.07 5.56
N THR A 55 0.97 -7.25 5.04
CA THR A 55 1.86 -6.40 5.86
C THR A 55 1.05 -5.38 6.64
N LEU A 56 0.03 -4.78 6.01
CA LEU A 56 -0.86 -3.81 6.63
C LEU A 56 -1.69 -4.45 7.76
N GLU A 57 -2.14 -5.69 7.58
CA GLU A 57 -2.87 -6.44 8.60
C GLU A 57 -1.98 -6.78 9.79
N GLN A 58 -0.74 -7.22 9.54
CA GLN A 58 0.26 -7.45 10.60
C GLN A 58 0.53 -6.17 11.41
N LEU A 59 0.67 -5.02 10.75
CA LEU A 59 0.84 -3.73 11.41
C LEU A 59 -0.38 -3.32 12.27
N ARG A 60 -1.60 -3.61 11.81
CA ARG A 60 -2.83 -3.39 12.60
C ARG A 60 -2.89 -4.28 13.83
N GLY A 61 -2.44 -5.54 13.70
CA GLY A 61 -2.28 -6.46 14.83
C GLY A 61 -1.35 -5.90 15.89
N ILE A 62 -0.16 -5.44 15.47
CA ILE A 62 0.83 -4.79 16.35
C ILE A 62 0.20 -3.59 17.08
N ALA A 63 -0.45 -2.69 16.36
CA ALA A 63 -1.09 -1.50 16.95
C ALA A 63 -2.17 -1.89 17.97
N THR A 64 -2.95 -2.93 17.69
CA THR A 64 -3.98 -3.44 18.59
C THR A 64 -3.36 -4.00 19.88
N ASN A 65 -2.31 -4.82 19.77
CA ASN A 65 -1.61 -5.40 20.92
C ASN A 65 -0.99 -4.32 21.82
N ILE A 66 -0.36 -3.28 21.25
CA ILE A 66 0.13 -2.12 22.00
C ILE A 66 -1.02 -1.45 22.77
N ASN A 67 -2.15 -1.24 22.10
CA ASN A 67 -3.28 -0.55 22.71
C ASN A 67 -3.89 -1.35 23.87
N GLN A 68 -3.91 -2.69 23.75
CA GLN A 68 -4.33 -3.58 24.83
C GLN A 68 -3.38 -3.51 26.03
N ILE A 69 -2.06 -3.63 25.80
CA ILE A 69 -1.04 -3.53 26.86
C ILE A 69 -1.15 -2.16 27.57
N ALA A 70 -1.27 -1.07 26.81
CA ALA A 70 -1.41 0.27 27.35
C ALA A 70 -2.70 0.43 28.18
N ARG A 71 -3.83 -0.14 27.72
CA ARG A 71 -5.10 -0.10 28.46
C ARG A 71 -5.00 -0.86 29.78
N VAL A 72 -4.43 -2.07 29.76
CA VAL A 72 -4.23 -2.87 30.98
C VAL A 72 -3.31 -2.13 31.95
N ALA A 73 -2.15 -1.64 31.48
CA ALA A 73 -1.21 -0.91 32.31
C ALA A 73 -1.82 0.37 32.93
N ASN A 74 -2.65 1.09 32.18
CA ASN A 74 -3.34 2.26 32.71
C ASN A 74 -4.40 1.91 33.76
N GLN A 75 -5.10 0.78 33.59
CA GLN A 75 -6.13 0.31 34.52
C GLN A 75 -5.54 -0.26 35.81
N THR A 76 -4.49 -1.08 35.69
CA THR A 76 -3.88 -1.79 36.83
C THR A 76 -2.76 -0.99 37.49
N ARG A 77 -2.27 0.07 36.83
CA ARG A 77 -1.03 0.80 37.17
C ARG A 77 0.22 -0.11 37.21
N ILE A 78 0.14 -1.29 36.61
CA ILE A 78 1.20 -2.30 36.59
C ILE A 78 1.49 -2.64 35.13
N ILE A 79 2.77 -2.64 34.78
CA ILE A 79 3.23 -3.06 33.46
C ILE A 79 3.55 -4.55 33.51
N ASP A 80 2.84 -5.35 32.72
CA ASP A 80 3.16 -6.76 32.53
C ASP A 80 4.37 -6.91 31.59
N VAL A 81 5.53 -7.13 32.20
CA VAL A 81 6.83 -7.25 31.52
C VAL A 81 6.89 -8.51 30.63
N ASP A 82 6.23 -9.59 31.01
CA ASP A 82 6.27 -10.83 30.24
C ASP A 82 5.43 -10.72 28.97
N SER A 83 4.24 -10.11 29.08
CA SER A 83 3.43 -9.74 27.90
C SER A 83 4.19 -8.81 26.95
N LEU A 84 4.96 -7.85 27.47
CA LEU A 84 5.81 -6.96 26.68
C LEU A 84 6.93 -7.70 25.95
N LYS A 85 7.59 -8.67 26.58
CA LYS A 85 8.63 -9.49 25.94
C LYS A 85 8.07 -10.37 24.82
N ILE A 86 6.88 -10.94 25.02
CA ILE A 86 6.19 -11.72 23.99
C ILE A 86 5.89 -10.84 22.78
N PHE A 87 5.29 -9.67 23.03
CA PHE A 87 5.01 -8.69 21.99
C PHE A 87 6.28 -8.22 21.26
N GLU A 88 7.37 -7.95 21.98
CA GLU A 88 8.66 -7.57 21.37
C GLU A 88 9.18 -8.66 20.41
N LYS A 89 9.02 -9.93 20.78
CA LYS A 89 9.40 -11.06 19.93
C LYS A 89 8.54 -11.13 18.67
N GLU A 90 7.21 -11.01 18.79
CA GLU A 90 6.29 -11.00 17.64
C GLU A 90 6.62 -9.88 16.65
N VAL A 91 6.92 -8.67 17.14
CA VAL A 91 7.33 -7.55 16.31
C VAL A 91 8.65 -7.85 15.58
N LYS A 92 9.64 -8.44 16.26
CA LYS A 92 10.92 -8.84 15.65
C LYS A 92 10.73 -9.89 14.56
N ASP A 93 9.85 -10.87 14.78
CA ASP A 93 9.55 -11.91 13.81
C ASP A 93 8.89 -11.31 12.55
N ILE A 94 7.90 -10.42 12.72
CA ILE A 94 7.27 -9.68 11.61
C ILE A 94 8.30 -8.86 10.82
N ILE A 95 9.18 -8.12 11.52
CA ILE A 95 10.24 -7.33 10.87
C ILE A 95 11.19 -8.25 10.07
N SER A 96 11.56 -9.40 10.62
CA SER A 96 12.40 -10.39 9.94
C SER A 96 11.73 -10.91 8.67
N ASP A 97 10.44 -11.25 8.73
CA ASP A 97 9.69 -11.75 7.57
C ASP A 97 9.55 -10.69 6.47
N LEU A 98 9.33 -9.43 6.86
CA LEU A 98 9.33 -8.30 5.92
C LEU A 98 10.70 -8.10 5.27
N ARG A 99 11.79 -8.20 6.04
CA ARG A 99 13.15 -8.12 5.49
C ARG A 99 13.39 -9.21 4.46
N LYS A 100 13.14 -10.49 4.80
CA LYS A 100 13.32 -11.62 3.86
C LYS A 100 12.52 -11.46 2.56
N LYS A 101 11.40 -10.74 2.62
CA LYS A 101 10.47 -10.59 1.50
C LYS A 101 10.82 -9.43 0.58
N TYR A 102 11.45 -8.37 1.09
CA TYR A 102 11.63 -7.10 0.36
C TYR A 102 13.08 -6.57 0.30
N LEU A 103 14.02 -7.15 1.04
CA LEU A 103 15.45 -6.76 1.09
C LEU A 103 16.36 -7.97 0.85
#